data_AF-A0AAN7Q5H0-F1
#
_entry.id   AF-A0AAN7Q5H0-F1
#
_cell.length_a   1.000
_cell.length_b   1.000
_cell.length_c   1.000
_cell.angle_alpha   90.00
_cell.angle_beta   90.00
_cell.angle_gamma   90.00
#
_symmetry.space_group_name_H-M   'P 1'
#
loop_
_entity.id
_entity.type
_entity.pdbx_description
1 polymer ?
#
loop_
_entity_poly.entity_id
_entity_poly.type
_entity_poly.pdbx_seq_one_letter_code
_entity_poly.pdbx_strand_id
1 'polypeptide(L)'
;MCSSTANSYGLVVNSFEELEPVFLDYWNRENKPRAWCIGPLCLIDQPEPLADHEETTWIRWLDQKLEGVSVLYVAFGSQAEISAQQLEEIGMGLEKSETHFLWVVKKKESQG
;
A
#
# COMPACT_ATOMS: atom_id res chain seq x y z
N MET A 1 0.74 -14.97 -21.22
CA MET A 1 -0.13 -13.77 -21.30
C MET A 1 -1.54 -14.23 -21.66
N CYS A 2 -2.60 -13.71 -21.02
CA CYS A 2 -3.97 -14.12 -21.36
C CYS A 2 -4.40 -13.53 -22.71
N SER A 3 -5.37 -14.18 -23.38
CA SER A 3 -5.84 -13.78 -24.71
C SER A 3 -6.32 -12.33 -24.76
N SER A 4 -6.97 -11.86 -23.69
CA SER A 4 -7.43 -10.48 -23.56
C SER A 4 -6.29 -9.46 -23.62
N THR A 5 -5.18 -9.71 -22.91
CA THR A 5 -4.03 -8.80 -22.95
C THR A 5 -3.38 -8.79 -24.32
N ALA A 6 -3.16 -9.96 -24.94
CA ALA A 6 -2.55 -10.05 -26.26
C ALA A 6 -3.37 -9.38 -27.37
N ASN A 7 -4.69 -9.35 -27.23
CA ASN A 7 -5.63 -8.73 -28.18
C ASN A 7 -5.94 -7.26 -27.85
N SER A 8 -5.38 -6.69 -26.78
CA SER A 8 -5.56 -5.28 -26.44
C SER A 8 -4.62 -4.38 -27.23
N TYR A 9 -4.97 -3.10 -27.39
CA TYR A 9 -4.13 -2.13 -28.11
C TYR A 9 -2.87 -1.72 -27.32
N GLY A 10 -3.00 -1.67 -25.99
CA GLY A 10 -1.95 -1.22 -25.08
C GLY A 10 -2.23 -1.75 -23.68
N LEU A 11 -1.19 -1.77 -22.84
CA LEU A 11 -1.30 -2.04 -21.42
C LEU A 11 -1.11 -0.72 -20.66
N VAL A 12 -2.08 -0.33 -19.85
CA VAL A 12 -1.95 0.81 -18.93
C VAL A 12 -1.43 0.29 -17.60
N VAL A 13 -0.31 0.84 -17.13
CA VAL A 13 0.38 0.37 -15.92
C VAL A 13 0.47 1.51 -14.92
N ASN A 14 0.02 1.26 -13.69
CA ASN A 14 0.21 2.18 -12.57
C ASN A 14 1.64 2.04 -12.00
N SER A 15 2.61 2.48 -12.80
CA SER A 15 4.04 2.56 -12.50
C SER A 15 4.60 3.79 -13.25
N PHE A 16 5.89 4.07 -13.14
CA PHE A 16 6.59 5.14 -13.86
C PHE A 16 7.95 4.65 -14.36
N GLU A 17 8.49 5.27 -15.40
CA GLU A 17 9.65 4.77 -16.13
C GLU A 17 10.89 4.63 -15.23
N GLU A 18 11.13 5.61 -14.36
CA GLU A 18 12.28 5.64 -13.47
C GLU A 18 12.23 4.55 -12.38
N LEU A 19 11.04 4.02 -12.07
CA LEU A 19 10.89 2.91 -11.11
C LEU A 19 11.28 1.57 -11.73
N GLU A 20 10.91 1.35 -13.00
CA GLU A 20 11.02 0.05 -13.66
C GLU A 20 11.64 0.13 -15.08
N PRO A 21 12.77 0.84 -15.29
CA PRO A 21 13.24 1.17 -16.63
C PRO A 21 13.64 -0.07 -17.44
N VAL A 22 14.35 -1.01 -16.79
CA VAL A 22 14.80 -2.25 -17.42
C VAL A 22 13.63 -3.15 -17.80
N PHE A 23 12.61 -3.23 -16.94
CA PHE A 23 11.44 -4.06 -17.19
C PHE A 23 10.58 -3.48 -18.31
N LEU A 24 10.39 -2.15 -18.33
CA LEU A 24 9.61 -1.48 -19.36
C LEU A 24 10.25 -1.60 -20.74
N ASP A 25 11.57 -1.43 -20.85
CA ASP A 25 12.31 -1.63 -22.10
C ASP A 25 12.19 -3.08 -22.59
N TYR A 26 12.50 -4.04 -21.71
CA TYR A 26 12.35 -5.47 -22.01
C TYR A 26 10.93 -5.81 -22.49
N TRP A 27 9.90 -5.35 -21.77
CA TRP A 27 8.51 -5.60 -22.12
C TRP A 27 8.18 -5.06 -23.52
N ASN A 28 8.48 -3.79 -23.77
CA ASN A 28 8.12 -3.13 -25.01
C ASN A 28 8.91 -3.63 -26.23
N ARG A 29 10.07 -4.26 -26.00
CA ARG A 29 10.88 -4.89 -27.05
C ARG A 29 10.43 -6.32 -27.35
N GLU A 30 10.25 -7.14 -26.32
CA GLU A 30 10.06 -8.59 -26.47
C GLU A 30 8.58 -9.01 -26.43
N ASN A 31 7.67 -8.13 -26.00
CA ASN A 31 6.25 -8.44 -25.82
C ASN A 31 5.33 -7.44 -26.52
N LYS A 32 4.08 -7.87 -26.73
CA LYS A 32 2.97 -7.01 -27.16
C LYS A 32 1.75 -7.27 -26.26
N PRO A 33 0.87 -6.28 -26.04
CA PRO A 33 0.94 -4.91 -26.55
C PRO A 33 1.87 -4.01 -25.72
N ARG A 34 2.19 -2.82 -26.26
CA ARG A 34 3.06 -1.83 -25.61
C ARG A 34 2.48 -1.42 -24.24
N ALA A 35 3.34 -1.38 -23.23
CA ALA A 35 3.02 -0.86 -21.91
C ALA A 35 3.26 0.66 -21.84
N TRP A 36 2.31 1.35 -21.20
CA TRP A 36 2.32 2.78 -20.92
C TRP A 36 2.21 2.96 -19.40
N CYS A 37 3.30 3.40 -18.80
CA CYS A 37 3.35 3.76 -17.39
C CYS A 37 2.75 5.16 -17.19
N ILE A 38 1.69 5.26 -16.38
CA ILE A 38 0.95 6.51 -16.12
C ILE A 38 0.85 6.85 -14.63
N GLY A 39 1.59 6.13 -13.79
CA GLY A 39 1.58 6.29 -12.35
C GLY A 39 2.59 7.32 -11.84
N PRO A 40 2.70 7.46 -10.50
CA PRO A 40 1.86 6.80 -9.51
C PRO A 40 0.47 7.46 -9.40
N LEU A 41 -0.59 6.71 -9.71
CA LEU A 41 -1.97 7.21 -9.71
C LEU A 41 -2.46 7.63 -8.32
N CYS A 42 -1.78 7.20 -7.25
CA CYS A 42 -2.11 7.60 -5.89
C CYS A 42 -1.74 9.06 -5.56
N LEU A 43 -0.98 9.75 -6.40
CA LEU A 43 -0.65 11.17 -6.24
C LEU A 43 -1.63 12.10 -6.95
N ILE A 44 -2.63 11.55 -7.65
CA ILE A 44 -3.67 12.36 -8.26
C ILE A 44 -4.53 12.94 -7.14
N ASP A 45 -4.66 14.27 -7.12
CA ASP A 45 -5.50 14.98 -6.15
C ASP A 45 -6.88 14.33 -6.09
N GLN A 46 -7.22 13.80 -4.92
CA GLN A 46 -8.58 13.37 -4.66
C GLN A 46 -9.41 14.62 -4.36
N PRO A 47 -10.63 14.73 -4.89
CA PRO A 47 -11.54 15.77 -4.43
C PRO A 47 -11.66 15.68 -2.91
N GLU A 48 -11.44 16.79 -2.22
CA GLU A 48 -11.45 16.81 -0.76
C GLU A 48 -12.76 16.18 -0.25
N PRO A 49 -12.69 15.23 0.69
CA PRO A 49 -13.90 14.70 1.31
C PRO A 49 -14.71 15.86 1.89
N LEU A 50 -15.99 15.95 1.54
CA LEU A 50 -16.94 16.97 2.04
C LEU A 50 -17.24 16.87 3.55
N ALA A 51 -16.45 16.10 4.31
CA ALA A 51 -16.66 15.89 5.73
C ALA A 51 -15.69 16.78 6.51
N ASP A 52 -16.24 17.59 7.43
CA ASP A 52 -15.46 18.22 8.49
C ASP A 52 -14.55 17.16 9.13
N HIS A 53 -13.26 17.23 8.81
CA HIS A 53 -12.26 16.33 9.33
C HIS A 53 -12.04 16.67 10.80
N GLU A 54 -12.88 16.16 11.70
CA GLU A 54 -12.45 15.99 13.08
C GLU A 54 -11.17 15.14 13.04
N GLU A 55 -10.05 15.75 13.45
CA GLU A 55 -8.78 15.04 13.56
C GLU A 55 -8.99 13.75 14.35
N THR A 56 -8.81 12.62 13.68
CA THR A 56 -8.90 11.32 14.33
C THR A 56 -7.87 11.21 15.46
N THR A 57 -8.22 10.48 16.52
CA THR A 57 -7.37 10.33 17.72
C THR A 57 -5.94 9.86 17.40
N TRP A 58 -5.75 9.06 16.35
CA TRP A 58 -4.43 8.57 15.96
C TRP A 58 -3.60 9.62 15.21
N ILE A 59 -4.23 10.56 14.48
CA ILE A 59 -3.53 11.71 13.87
C ILE A 59 -2.96 12.58 14.99
N ARG A 60 -3.77 12.94 15.98
CA ARG A 60 -3.31 13.70 17.15
C ARG A 60 -2.19 13.00 17.91
N TRP A 61 -2.25 11.67 18.03
CA TRP A 61 -1.19 10.88 18.64
C TRP A 61 0.11 10.92 17.82
N LEU A 62 0.03 10.88 16.48
CA LEU A 62 1.19 11.05 15.60
C LEU A 62 1.79 12.45 15.73
N ASP A 63 0.96 13.49 15.79
CA ASP A 63 1.43 14.88 15.94
C ASP A 63 2.17 15.09 17.26
N GLN A 64 1.75 14.41 18.34
CA GLN A 64 2.48 14.43 19.61
C GLN A 64 3.86 13.76 19.55
N LYS A 65 4.15 12.95 18.53
CA LYS A 65 5.45 12.30 18.33
C LYS A 65 6.45 13.13 17.52
N LEU A 66 6.05 14.33 17.06
CA LEU A 66 6.87 15.24 16.24
C LEU A 66 8.16 15.75 16.93
N GLU A 67 8.37 15.45 18.21
CA GLU A 67 9.59 15.75 18.97
C GLU A 67 10.76 14.78 18.67
N GLY A 68 10.97 14.43 17.40
CA GLY A 68 12.10 13.59 16.95
C GLY A 68 11.93 12.09 17.17
N VAL A 69 10.70 11.62 17.44
CA VAL A 69 10.40 10.20 17.65
C VAL A 69 9.87 9.57 16.36
N SER A 70 10.55 8.52 15.86
CA SER A 70 10.08 7.77 14.70
C SER A 70 8.95 6.80 15.06
N VAL A 71 7.92 6.73 14.22
CA VAL A 71 6.82 5.76 14.33
C VAL A 71 6.85 4.80 13.14
N LEU A 72 6.80 3.50 13.41
CA LEU A 72 6.66 2.46 12.40
C LEU A 72 5.18 2.27 12.03
N TYR A 73 4.82 2.53 10.78
CA TYR A 73 3.50 2.16 10.25
C TYR A 73 3.50 0.70 9.79
N VAL A 74 2.60 -0.12 10.33
CA VAL A 74 2.45 -1.54 9.98
C VAL A 74 1.06 -1.76 9.41
N ALA A 75 0.99 -2.12 8.13
CA ALA A 75 -0.24 -2.53 7.48
C ALA A 75 0.05 -3.53 6.36
N PHE A 76 -0.78 -4.56 6.26
CA PHE A 76 -0.64 -5.61 5.25
C PHE A 76 -1.64 -5.46 4.10
N GLY A 77 -2.36 -4.35 4.05
CA GLY A 77 -3.38 -4.08 3.05
C GLY A 77 -4.74 -4.73 3.34
N SER A 78 -5.77 -4.25 2.65
CA SER A 78 -7.16 -4.64 2.87
C SER A 78 -7.48 -6.08 2.46
N GLN A 79 -6.62 -6.75 1.68
CA GLN A 79 -6.84 -8.11 1.18
C GLN A 79 -5.95 -9.17 1.85
N ALA A 80 -5.00 -8.78 2.71
CA ALA A 80 -4.16 -9.78 3.38
C ALA A 80 -4.94 -10.60 4.40
N GLU A 81 -4.71 -11.92 4.39
CA GLU A 81 -5.15 -12.85 5.42
C GLU A 81 -3.94 -13.28 6.25
N ILE A 82 -3.97 -12.97 7.55
CA ILE A 82 -2.88 -13.28 8.48
C ILE A 82 -3.44 -14.24 9.52
N SER A 83 -2.75 -15.36 9.71
CA SER A 83 -3.15 -16.34 10.71
C SER A 83 -3.05 -15.76 12.13
N ALA A 84 -3.78 -16.33 13.08
CA ALA A 84 -3.69 -15.88 14.48
C ALA A 84 -2.26 -16.02 15.03
N GLN A 85 -1.57 -17.12 14.68
CA GLN A 85 -0.19 -17.37 15.07
C GLN A 85 0.77 -16.34 14.48
N GLN A 86 0.63 -15.98 13.20
CA GLN A 86 1.45 -14.94 12.59
C GLN A 86 1.20 -13.56 13.22
N LEU A 87 -0.07 -13.26 13.54
CA LEU A 87 -0.42 -12.01 14.21
C LEU A 87 0.23 -11.93 15.60
N GLU A 88 0.23 -13.04 16.35
CA GLU A 88 0.89 -13.14 17.66
C GLU A 88 2.41 -12.92 17.55
N GLU A 89 3.09 -13.58 16.62
CA GLU A 89 4.53 -13.40 16.40
C GLU A 89 4.89 -11.97 15.98
N ILE A 90 4.07 -11.34 15.11
CA ILE A 90 4.26 -9.92 14.74
C ILE A 90 4.09 -9.03 15.97
N GLY A 91 3.06 -9.27 16.79
CA GLY A 91 2.82 -8.52 18.02
C GLY A 91 3.99 -8.62 19.01
N MET A 92 4.49 -9.84 19.25
CA MET A 92 5.67 -10.06 20.10
C MET A 92 6.92 -9.39 19.54
N GLY A 93 7.11 -9.40 18.22
CA GLY A 93 8.22 -8.72 17.56
C GLY A 93 8.16 -7.20 17.73
N LEU A 94 6.97 -6.62 17.56
CA LEU A 94 6.75 -5.18 17.75
C LEU A 94 6.99 -4.75 19.20
N GLU A 95 6.48 -5.52 20.17
CA GLU A 95 6.69 -5.25 21.60
C GLU A 95 8.19 -5.28 21.97
N LYS A 96 8.90 -6.33 21.55
CA LYS A 96 10.33 -6.49 21.82
C LYS A 96 11.23 -5.49 21.08
N SER A 97 10.71 -4.83 20.03
CA SER A 97 11.48 -3.85 19.26
C SER A 97 11.65 -2.51 19.99
N GLU A 98 10.89 -2.26 21.05
CA GLU A 98 10.85 -0.99 21.80
C GLU A 98 10.58 0.25 20.92
N THR A 99 10.08 0.04 19.70
CA THR A 99 9.78 1.07 18.72
C THR A 99 8.33 1.53 18.87
N HIS A 100 8.07 2.82 18.67
CA HIS A 100 6.69 3.30 18.56
C HIS A 100 6.08 2.81 17.26
N PHE A 101 4.89 2.22 17.29
CA PHE A 101 4.25 1.71 16.08
C PHE A 101 2.78 2.10 16.00
N LEU A 102 2.30 2.26 14.76
CA LEU A 102 0.89 2.34 14.40
C LEU A 102 0.56 1.10 13.57
N TRP A 103 -0.14 0.13 14.16
CA TRP A 103 -0.42 -1.14 13.52
C TRP A 103 -1.90 -1.31 13.21
N VAL A 104 -2.21 -1.48 11.92
CA VAL A 104 -3.57 -1.75 11.43
C VAL A 104 -3.83 -3.25 11.46
N VAL A 105 -4.67 -3.69 12.42
CA VAL A 105 -5.09 -5.07 12.59
C VAL A 105 -6.54 -5.23 12.14
N LYS A 106 -6.82 -6.21 11.28
CA LYS A 106 -8.18 -6.54 10.88
C LYS A 106 -8.93 -7.20 12.03
N LYS A 107 -10.14 -6.74 12.30
CA LYS A 107 -11.07 -7.43 13.21
C LYS A 107 -11.51 -8.73 12.53
N LYS A 108 -11.35 -9.87 13.19
CA LYS A 108 -12.06 -11.09 12.77
C LYS A 108 -13.55 -10.87 13.03
N GLU A 109 -14.38 -11.05 12.02
CA GLU A 109 -15.82 -11.18 12.26
C GLU A 109 -16.01 -12.40 13.17
N SER A 110 -16.56 -12.17 14.36
CA SER A 110 -16.99 -13.24 15.23
C SER A 110 -18.14 -13.96 14.52
N GLN A 111 -17.91 -15.19 14.08
CA GLN A 111 -18.99 -16.10 13.71
C GLN A 111 -19.84 -16.30 14.96
N GLY A 112 -21.05 -15.76 14.94
CA GLY A 112 -22.10 -16.10 15.90
C GLY A 112 -22.66 -17.49 15.63
#